data_AF-A0A8E2DIR4-F1
#
_entry.id   AF-A0A8E2DIR4-F1
#
_cell.length_a   1.000
_cell.length_b   1.000
_cell.length_c   1.000
_cell.angle_alpha   90.00
_cell.angle_beta   90.00
_cell.angle_gamma   90.00
#
_symmetry.space_group_name_H-M   'P 1'
#
loop_
_entity.id
_entity.type
_entity.pdbx_description
1 polymer ?
#
loop_
_entity_poly.entity_id
_entity_poly.type
_entity_poly.pdbx_seq_one_letter_code
_entity_poly.pdbx_strand_id
1 'polypeptide(L)'
;KQQVVGLQATVVLQGMYVGRAHEQLQAQKDKATQKRKNQVFGNGMAKLLTGNQFFKAVEELEKKTMKEAKKRAHVKAAHLVHFTALVEWKKEDEARLKRNREKVAAYTATVQEWK
;
A
#
# COMPACT_ATOMS: atom_id res chain seq x y z
N LYS A 1 -0.38 -44.05 8.86
CA LYS A 1 -0.04 -42.69 9.40
C LYS A 1 0.54 -41.77 8.32
N GLN A 2 1.59 -42.16 7.58
CA GLN A 2 2.17 -41.33 6.51
C GLN A 2 1.20 -40.95 5.37
N GLN A 3 0.31 -41.86 4.95
CA GLN A 3 -0.69 -41.55 3.91
C GLN A 3 -1.70 -40.48 4.34
N VAL A 4 -2.11 -40.48 5.60
CA VAL A 4 -3.03 -39.47 6.17
C VAL A 4 -2.34 -38.11 6.23
N VAL A 5 -1.06 -38.06 6.59
CA VAL A 5 -0.25 -36.83 6.58
C VAL A 5 -0.09 -36.29 5.14
N GLY A 6 0.12 -37.16 4.16
CA GLY A 6 0.19 -36.77 2.74
C GLY A 6 -1.12 -36.17 2.21
N LEU A 7 -2.26 -36.77 2.59
CA LEU A 7 -3.60 -36.24 2.27
C LEU A 7 -3.84 -34.87 2.91
N GLN A 8 -3.51 -34.72 4.20
CA GLN A 8 -3.64 -33.44 4.90
C GLN A 8 -2.76 -32.35 4.28
N ALA A 9 -1.50 -32.68 3.95
CA ALA A 9 -0.60 -31.75 3.27
C ALA A 9 -1.16 -31.33 1.90
N THR A 10 -1.74 -32.27 1.15
CA THR A 10 -2.35 -31.98 -0.15
C THR A 10 -3.55 -31.04 -0.01
N VAL A 11 -4.42 -31.27 0.97
CA VAL A 11 -5.59 -30.40 1.23
C VAL A 11 -5.14 -28.98 1.60
N VAL A 12 -4.11 -28.84 2.44
CA VAL A 12 -3.56 -27.53 2.81
C VAL A 12 -3.01 -26.80 1.58
N LEU A 13 -2.21 -27.49 0.77
CA LEU A 13 -1.63 -26.92 -0.46
C LEU A 13 -2.71 -26.51 -1.47
N GLN A 14 -3.74 -27.33 -1.64
CA GLN A 14 -4.88 -27.01 -2.51
C GLN A 14 -5.65 -25.79 -1.99
N GLY A 15 -5.90 -25.71 -0.68
CA GLY A 15 -6.55 -24.55 -0.07
C GLY A 15 -5.76 -23.26 -0.29
N MET A 16 -4.45 -23.30 -0.08
CA MET A 16 -3.55 -22.16 -0.34
C MET A 16 -3.56 -21.76 -1.82
N TYR A 17 -3.51 -22.73 -2.73
CA TYR A 17 -3.54 -22.48 -4.17
C TYR A 17 -4.84 -21.83 -4.61
N VAL A 18 -5.98 -22.39 -4.18
CA VAL A 18 -7.32 -21.87 -4.50
C VAL A 18 -7.51 -20.45 -3.94
N GLY A 19 -7.06 -20.19 -2.71
CA GLY A 19 -7.07 -18.85 -2.13
C GLY A 19 -6.30 -17.84 -2.98
N ARG A 20 -5.06 -18.18 -3.35
CA ARG A 20 -4.22 -17.32 -4.20
C ARG A 20 -4.82 -17.12 -5.61
N ALA A 21 -5.40 -18.15 -6.20
CA ALA A 21 -6.08 -18.06 -7.48
C ALA A 21 -7.29 -17.12 -7.41
N HIS A 22 -8.08 -17.21 -6.35
CA HIS A 22 -9.21 -16.30 -6.11
C HIS A 22 -8.77 -14.85 -5.94
N GLU A 23 -7.72 -14.59 -5.15
CA GLU A 23 -7.16 -13.25 -4.98
C GLU A 23 -6.70 -12.66 -6.32
N GLN A 24 -6.02 -13.45 -7.15
CA GLN A 24 -5.59 -13.00 -8.48
C GLN A 24 -6.77 -12.70 -9.40
N LEU A 25 -7.79 -13.57 -9.44
CA LEU A 25 -9.00 -13.34 -10.20
C LEU A 25 -9.75 -12.09 -9.73
N GLN A 26 -9.81 -11.88 -8.41
CA GLN A 26 -10.44 -10.71 -7.83
C GLN A 26 -9.68 -9.44 -8.21
N ALA A 27 -8.35 -9.43 -8.05
CA ALA A 27 -7.51 -8.31 -8.46
C ALA A 27 -7.64 -7.98 -9.95
N GLN A 28 -7.75 -8.99 -10.82
CA GLN A 28 -8.01 -8.79 -12.25
C GLN A 28 -9.39 -8.16 -12.51
N LYS A 29 -10.45 -8.67 -11.86
CA LYS A 29 -11.80 -8.12 -11.97
C LYS A 29 -11.89 -6.69 -11.46
N ASP A 30 -11.22 -6.39 -10.35
CA ASP A 30 -11.18 -5.05 -9.78
C ASP A 30 -10.43 -4.08 -10.70
N LYS A 31 -9.30 -4.52 -11.28
CA LYS A 31 -8.56 -3.74 -12.28
C LYS A 31 -9.38 -3.50 -13.54
N ALA A 32 -10.11 -4.51 -14.03
CA ALA A 32 -11.00 -4.36 -15.18
C ALA A 32 -12.13 -3.37 -14.88
N THR A 33 -12.79 -3.51 -13.73
CA THR A 33 -13.84 -2.61 -13.27
C THR A 33 -13.34 -1.18 -13.11
N GLN A 34 -12.14 -0.99 -12.55
CA GLN A 34 -11.55 0.33 -12.36
C GLN A 34 -11.21 1.01 -13.70
N LYS A 35 -10.72 0.26 -14.69
CA LYS A 35 -10.53 0.79 -16.06
C LYS A 35 -11.85 1.29 -16.65
N ARG A 36 -12.94 0.52 -16.48
CA ARG A 36 -14.27 0.92 -16.95
C ARG A 36 -14.81 2.14 -16.21
N LYS A 37 -14.55 2.25 -14.90
CA LYS A 37 -14.96 3.40 -14.05
C LYS A 37 -14.30 4.73 -14.43
N ASN A 38 -13.23 4.70 -15.24
CA ASN A 38 -12.53 5.90 -15.70
C ASN A 38 -12.87 6.25 -17.16
N GLN A 39 -13.78 5.52 -17.79
CA GLN A 39 -14.28 5.79 -19.13
C GLN A 39 -15.77 6.11 -19.10
N VAL A 40 -16.19 7.11 -19.86
CA VAL A 40 -17.61 7.39 -20.08
C VAL A 40 -18.19 6.22 -20.88
N PHE A 41 -19.01 5.39 -20.24
CA PHE A 41 -19.58 4.15 -20.80
C PHE A 41 -18.55 3.09 -21.24
N GLY A 42 -17.57 2.77 -20.39
CA GLY A 42 -16.51 1.76 -20.65
C GLY A 42 -16.96 0.28 -20.78
N ASN A 43 -18.21 -0.02 -21.11
CA ASN A 43 -18.69 -1.39 -21.33
C ASN A 43 -18.43 -1.91 -22.76
N GLY A 44 -17.92 -1.07 -23.67
CA GLY A 44 -17.60 -1.44 -25.05
C GLY A 44 -18.83 -1.59 -25.97
N MET A 45 -20.03 -1.31 -25.47
CA MET A 45 -21.26 -1.36 -26.24
C MET A 45 -21.58 0.04 -26.78
N ALA A 46 -21.92 0.14 -28.06
CA ALA A 46 -22.46 1.37 -28.61
C ALA A 46 -23.76 1.72 -27.89
N LYS A 47 -23.81 2.90 -27.26
CA LYS A 47 -25.03 3.46 -26.67
C LYS A 47 -25.45 4.68 -27.47
N LEU A 48 -26.76 4.84 -27.66
CA LEU A 48 -27.31 6.08 -28.19
C LEU A 48 -27.06 7.19 -27.18
N LEU A 49 -26.16 8.10 -27.52
CA LEU A 49 -25.76 9.24 -26.71
C LEU A 49 -26.85 10.31 -26.81
N THR A 50 -27.90 10.19 -26.00
CA THR A 50 -28.78 11.33 -25.76
C THR A 50 -27.97 12.38 -25.01
N GLY A 51 -27.83 13.58 -25.58
CA GLY A 51 -26.89 14.61 -25.11
C GLY A 51 -26.89 14.80 -23.59
N ASN A 52 -28.08 14.90 -22.97
CA ASN A 52 -28.22 15.09 -21.52
C ASN A 52 -27.58 13.99 -20.67
N GLN A 53 -27.65 12.72 -21.09
CA GLN A 53 -27.05 11.62 -20.34
C GLN A 53 -25.52 11.59 -20.50
N PHE A 54 -25.03 11.92 -21.70
CA PHE A 54 -23.60 12.01 -21.97
C PHE A 54 -22.95 13.17 -21.20
N PHE A 55 -23.54 14.37 -21.26
CA PHE A 55 -23.02 15.55 -20.55
C PHE A 55 -22.92 15.31 -19.04
N LYS A 56 -23.95 14.71 -18.43
CA LYS A 56 -23.91 14.35 -17.00
C LYS A 56 -22.78 13.35 -16.69
N ALA A 57 -22.59 12.34 -17.52
CA ALA A 57 -21.54 11.35 -17.32
C ALA A 57 -20.12 11.94 -17.46
N VAL A 58 -19.93 12.90 -18.38
CA VAL A 58 -18.66 13.63 -18.53
C VAL A 58 -18.40 14.52 -17.32
N GLU A 59 -19.39 15.29 -16.86
CA GLU A 59 -19.25 16.11 -15.66
C GLU A 59 -18.89 15.29 -14.42
N GLU A 60 -19.52 14.13 -14.22
CA GLU A 60 -19.22 13.24 -13.11
C GLU A 60 -17.79 12.70 -13.19
N LEU A 61 -17.33 12.34 -14.39
CA LEU A 61 -15.97 11.89 -14.62
C LEU A 61 -14.97 13.00 -14.30
N GLU A 62 -15.19 14.23 -14.77
CA GLU A 62 -14.33 15.38 -14.47
C GLU A 62 -14.29 15.71 -12.98
N LYS A 63 -15.44 15.71 -12.30
CA LYS A 63 -15.51 15.90 -10.85
C LYS A 63 -14.73 14.82 -10.11
N LYS A 64 -14.80 13.57 -10.59
CA LYS A 64 -14.07 12.44 -10.00
C LYS A 64 -12.56 12.54 -10.24
N THR A 65 -12.12 12.82 -11.46
CA THR A 65 -10.68 12.96 -11.78
C THR A 65 -10.06 14.12 -11.01
N MET A 66 -10.76 15.25 -10.88
CA MET A 66 -10.34 16.37 -10.05
C MET A 66 -10.21 16.00 -8.57
N LYS A 67 -11.19 15.26 -8.02
CA LYS A 67 -11.12 14.75 -6.64
C LYS A 67 -9.95 13.79 -6.44
N GLU A 68 -9.72 12.87 -7.37
CA GLU A 68 -8.58 11.94 -7.32
C GLU A 68 -7.24 12.66 -7.41
N ALA A 69 -7.10 13.65 -8.30
CA ALA A 69 -5.90 14.48 -8.43
C ALA A 69 -5.60 15.22 -7.12
N LYS A 70 -6.61 15.84 -6.50
CA LYS A 70 -6.48 16.51 -5.19
C LYS A 70 -6.04 15.53 -4.10
N LYS A 71 -6.65 14.34 -4.04
CA LYS A 71 -6.25 13.29 -3.08
C LYS A 71 -4.79 12.85 -3.29
N ARG A 72 -4.38 12.61 -4.53
CA ARG A 72 -3.00 12.22 -4.86
C ARG A 72 -2.01 13.32 -4.48
N ALA A 73 -2.33 14.58 -4.77
CA ALA A 73 -1.51 15.72 -4.38
C ALA A 73 -1.36 15.82 -2.86
N HIS A 74 -2.47 15.67 -2.12
CA HIS A 74 -2.46 15.68 -0.66
C HIS A 74 -1.60 14.54 -0.08
N VAL A 75 -1.76 13.31 -0.58
CA VAL A 75 -0.95 12.16 -0.15
C VAL A 75 0.53 12.40 -0.43
N LYS A 76 0.87 12.94 -1.62
CA LYS A 76 2.26 13.26 -1.97
C LYS A 76 2.86 14.32 -1.05
N ALA A 77 2.10 15.37 -0.73
CA ALA A 77 2.53 16.41 0.20
C ALA A 77 2.76 15.84 1.60
N ALA A 78 1.81 15.07 2.14
CA ALA A 78 1.94 14.42 3.44
C ALA A 78 3.15 13.47 3.50
N HIS A 79 3.38 12.69 2.44
CA HIS A 79 4.54 11.81 2.34
C HIS A 79 5.86 12.59 2.36
N LEU A 80 5.93 13.73 1.67
CA LEU A 80 7.13 14.56 1.66
C LEU A 80 7.43 15.12 3.06
N VAL A 81 6.41 15.65 3.75
CA VAL A 81 6.54 16.16 5.13
C VAL A 81 6.99 15.06 6.09
N HIS A 82 6.40 13.88 5.99
CA HIS A 82 6.78 12.75 6.83
C HIS A 82 8.23 12.31 6.55
N PHE A 83 8.61 12.23 5.28
CA PHE A 83 9.96 11.86 4.89
C PHE A 83 11.00 12.87 5.40
N THR A 84 10.75 14.17 5.28
CA THR A 84 11.67 15.19 5.79
C THR A 84 11.82 15.10 7.31
N ALA A 85 10.71 14.95 8.03
CA ALA A 85 10.73 14.77 9.48
C ALA A 85 11.49 13.51 9.92
N LEU A 86 11.33 12.40 9.18
CA LEU A 86 12.09 11.17 9.44
C LEU A 86 13.59 11.34 9.24
N VAL A 87 14.00 12.08 8.20
CA VAL A 87 15.42 12.35 7.94
C VAL A 87 16.03 13.19 9.04
N GLU A 88 15.33 14.22 9.51
CA GLU A 88 15.76 15.06 10.63
C GLU A 88 15.86 14.24 11.92
N TRP A 89 14.80 13.50 12.25
CA TRP A 89 14.78 12.62 13.42
C TRP A 89 15.93 11.62 13.42
N LYS A 90 16.24 11.02 12.26
CA LYS A 90 17.33 10.05 12.15
C LYS A 90 18.70 10.66 12.46
N LYS A 91 18.95 11.91 12.03
CA LYS A 91 20.20 12.62 12.36
C LYS A 91 20.31 12.87 13.86
N GLU A 92 19.22 13.30 14.49
CA GLU A 92 19.19 13.52 15.94
C GLU A 92 19.38 12.21 16.72
N ASP A 93 18.77 11.12 16.24
CA ASP A 93 18.89 9.81 16.86
C ASP A 93 20.32 9.25 16.76
N GLU A 94 20.98 9.40 15.62
CA GLU A 94 22.38 9.01 15.46
C GLU A 94 23.29 9.77 16.46
N ALA A 95 23.06 11.07 16.66
CA ALA A 95 23.79 11.86 17.65
C ALA A 95 23.49 11.39 19.08
N ARG A 96 22.23 11.08 19.39
CA ARG A 96 21.81 10.52 20.69
C ARG A 96 22.47 9.17 20.97
N LEU A 97 22.44 8.27 19.99
CA LEU A 97 23.05 6.95 20.09
C LEU A 97 24.56 7.03 20.30
N LYS A 98 25.25 7.96 19.62
CA LYS A 98 26.68 8.20 19.84
C LYS A 98 26.97 8.61 21.28
N ARG A 99 26.25 9.61 21.81
CA ARG A 99 26.39 10.04 23.21
C ARG A 99 26.11 8.91 24.20
N ASN A 100 25.09 8.09 23.93
CA ASN A 100 24.77 6.96 24.80
C ASN A 100 25.88 5.89 24.77
N ARG A 101 26.46 5.61 23.60
CA ARG A 101 27.62 4.69 23.50
C ARG A 101 28.81 5.20 24.32
N GLU A 102 29.12 6.49 24.24
CA GLU A 102 30.20 7.10 25.04
C GLU A 102 29.93 6.98 26.55
N LYS A 103 28.71 7.28 27.00
CA LYS A 103 28.31 7.11 28.41
C LYS A 103 28.41 5.67 28.89
N VAL A 104 27.92 4.73 28.08
CA VAL A 104 27.98 3.30 28.40
C VAL A 104 29.43 2.84 28.45
N ALA A 105 30.28 3.25 27.51
CA ALA A 105 31.70 2.92 27.50
C ALA A 105 32.41 3.44 28.77
N ALA A 106 32.16 4.70 29.14
CA ALA A 106 32.71 5.28 30.37
C ALA A 106 32.24 4.52 31.62
N TYR A 107 30.94 4.22 31.72
CA TYR A 107 30.40 3.41 32.81
C TYR A 107 30.99 2.01 32.86
N THR A 108 31.17 1.34 31.72
CA THR A 108 31.80 0.02 31.70
C THR A 108 33.26 0.07 32.14
N ALA A 109 33.99 1.14 31.80
CA ALA A 109 35.38 1.32 32.25
C ALA A 109 35.45 1.52 33.78
N THR A 110 34.62 2.39 34.34
CA THR A 110 34.60 2.62 35.80
C THR A 110 34.18 1.39 36.60
N VAL A 111 33.23 0.60 36.08
CA VAL A 111 32.82 -0.68 36.72
C VAL A 111 33.94 -1.71 36.66
N GLN A 112 34.76 -1.74 35.61
CA GLN A 112 35.91 -2.64 35.52
C GLN A 112 37.01 -2.22 36.52
N GLU A 113 37.26 -0.94 36.70
CA GLU A 113 38.21 -0.44 37.71
C GLU A 113 37.77 -0.72 39.15
N TRP A 114 36.46 -0.84 39.39
CA TRP A 114 35.88 -1.16 40.69
C TRP A 114 35.87 -2.66 41.04
N LYS A 115 36.16 -3.54 40.07
CA LYS A 115 36.20 -5.00 40.26
C LYS A 115 37.63 -5.48 40.50
#